data_AF-A0A3D0XWR0-F1
#
_entry.id   AF-A0A3D0XWR0-F1
#
_cell.length_a   1.000
_cell.length_b   1.000
_cell.length_c   1.000
_cell.angle_alpha   90.00
_cell.angle_beta   90.00
_cell.angle_gamma   90.00
#
_symmetry.space_group_name_H-M   'P 1'
#
loop_
_entity.id
_entity.type
_entity.pdbx_description
1 polymer ?
#
loop_
_entity_poly.entity_id
_entity_poly.type
_entity_poly.pdbx_seq_one_letter_code
_entity_poly.pdbx_strand_id
1 'polypeptide(L)'
;MDRLKTLRKYLIWLIAFYLFAMIISYIGLNSRYSNIENSGEIPGNVKIDLAQATLVNGRIFGKITSTESENLNGKYLKVDIFSQSNDLIGTKYLKLDNLKLNEPNKFAVYFSAKNIKKYSIDILDYSEELIKEESRVKEMYKKIFRDQDMPIWLIILLVIYALSP
;
A
#
# COMPACT_ATOMS: atom_id res chain seq x y z
N MET A 1 16.65 -48.22 -14.57
CA MET A 1 17.52 -47.11 -14.15
C MET A 1 17.31 -45.81 -14.95
N ASP A 2 16.77 -45.85 -16.17
CA ASP A 2 16.46 -44.63 -16.95
C ASP A 2 15.29 -43.80 -16.40
N ARG A 3 14.22 -44.46 -15.93
CA ARG A 3 13.01 -43.76 -15.46
C ARG A 3 13.27 -42.81 -14.28
N LEU A 4 14.16 -43.17 -13.35
CA LEU A 4 14.51 -42.33 -12.20
C LEU A 4 15.32 -41.09 -12.60
N LYS A 5 16.23 -41.25 -13.59
CA LYS A 5 16.99 -40.12 -14.16
C LYS A 5 16.08 -39.18 -14.96
N THR A 6 15.11 -39.75 -15.68
CA THR A 6 14.08 -39.00 -16.39
C THR A 6 13.17 -38.23 -15.43
N LEU A 7 12.72 -38.86 -14.33
CA LEU A 7 11.96 -38.18 -13.26
C LEU A 7 12.75 -37.04 -12.62
N ARG A 8 14.03 -37.25 -12.30
CA ARG A 8 14.90 -36.20 -11.77
C ARG A 8 15.04 -35.03 -12.75
N LYS A 9 15.15 -35.30 -14.05
CA LYS A 9 15.21 -34.25 -15.09
C LYS A 9 13.91 -33.43 -15.11
N TYR A 10 12.75 -34.07 -15.02
CA TYR A 10 11.47 -33.35 -14.94
C TYR A 10 11.33 -32.54 -13.65
N LEU A 11 11.80 -33.06 -12.51
CA LEU A 11 11.82 -32.31 -11.25
C LEU A 11 12.68 -31.05 -11.35
N ILE A 12 13.87 -31.15 -11.96
CA ILE A 12 14.74 -29.99 -12.21
C ILE A 12 14.06 -28.98 -13.14
N TRP A 13 13.41 -29.43 -14.20
CA TRP A 13 12.65 -28.56 -15.11
C TRP A 13 11.48 -27.85 -14.41
N LEU A 14 10.77 -28.55 -13.52
CA LEU A 14 9.68 -27.97 -12.74
C LEU A 14 10.20 -26.85 -11.83
N ILE A 15 11.30 -27.09 -11.10
CA ILE A 15 11.93 -26.09 -10.24
C ILE A 15 12.44 -24.91 -11.06
N ALA A 16 13.09 -25.17 -12.21
CA ALA A 16 13.57 -24.12 -13.10
C ALA A 16 12.42 -23.27 -13.66
N PHE A 17 11.33 -23.90 -14.09
CA PHE A 17 10.14 -23.19 -14.57
C PHE A 17 9.48 -22.36 -13.47
N TYR A 18 9.40 -22.88 -12.24
CA TYR A 18 8.89 -22.14 -11.09
C TYR A 18 9.71 -20.87 -10.81
N LEU A 19 11.04 -20.99 -10.77
CA LEU A 19 11.93 -19.84 -10.57
C LEU A 19 11.80 -18.84 -11.73
N PHE A 20 11.72 -19.33 -12.96
CA PHE A 20 11.49 -18.50 -14.14
C PHE A 20 10.17 -17.73 -14.08
N ALA A 21 9.07 -18.40 -13.73
CA ALA A 21 7.76 -17.78 -13.56
C ALA A 21 7.76 -16.72 -12.45
N MET A 22 8.48 -16.97 -11.35
CA MET A 22 8.64 -16.01 -10.27
C MET A 22 9.36 -14.74 -10.75
N ILE A 23 10.47 -14.89 -11.49
CA ILE A 23 11.24 -13.77 -12.04
C ILE A 23 10.38 -12.94 -13.02
N ILE A 24 9.70 -13.59 -13.98
CA ILE A 24 8.85 -12.88 -14.94
C ILE A 24 7.69 -12.19 -14.24
N SER A 25 7.06 -12.82 -13.25
CA SER A 25 5.95 -12.20 -12.53
C SER A 25 6.42 -10.94 -11.78
N TYR A 26 7.58 -11.01 -11.14
CA TYR A 26 8.18 -9.85 -10.48
C TYR A 26 8.46 -8.70 -11.46
N ILE A 27 9.09 -9.00 -12.60
CA ILE A 27 9.37 -8.00 -13.64
C ILE A 27 8.07 -7.44 -14.22
N GLY A 28 7.11 -8.30 -14.55
CA GLY A 28 5.84 -7.94 -15.18
C GLY A 28 4.96 -7.07 -14.30
N LEU A 29 4.96 -7.28 -12.97
CA LEU A 29 4.27 -6.42 -12.03
C LEU A 29 4.94 -5.05 -11.92
N ASN A 30 6.27 -5.00 -11.82
CA ASN A 30 6.98 -3.73 -11.64
C ASN A 30 7.03 -2.89 -12.94
N SER A 31 7.13 -3.53 -14.11
CA SER A 31 7.16 -2.85 -15.43
C SER A 31 5.85 -2.14 -15.79
N ARG A 32 4.73 -2.49 -15.15
CA ARG A 32 3.42 -1.86 -15.40
C ARG A 32 3.25 -0.54 -14.64
N TYR A 33 4.11 -0.26 -13.68
CA TYR A 33 4.07 1.00 -12.95
C TYR A 33 4.67 2.12 -13.81
N SER A 34 3.85 3.11 -14.13
CA SER A 34 4.27 4.36 -14.76
C SER A 34 4.24 5.49 -13.74
N ASN A 35 5.17 6.44 -13.86
CA ASN A 35 5.14 7.65 -13.04
C ASN A 35 3.82 8.41 -13.25
N ILE A 36 3.30 8.99 -12.17
CA ILE A 36 2.11 9.84 -12.18
C ILE A 36 2.50 11.29 -11.87
N GLU A 37 1.75 12.23 -12.40
CA GLU A 37 2.06 13.66 -12.32
C GLU A 37 1.58 14.26 -10.99
N ASN A 38 2.30 15.24 -10.48
CA ASN A 38 1.81 16.06 -9.39
C ASN A 38 0.87 17.15 -9.96
N SER A 39 -0.33 17.30 -9.39
CA SER A 39 -1.32 18.30 -9.80
C SER A 39 -1.39 19.53 -8.89
N GLY A 40 -0.60 19.60 -7.81
CA GLY A 40 -0.64 20.69 -6.84
C GLY A 40 0.74 21.11 -6.32
N GLU A 41 0.76 22.05 -5.37
CA GLU A 41 1.99 22.40 -4.65
C GLU A 41 2.25 21.38 -3.54
N ILE A 42 3.48 20.87 -3.47
CA ILE A 42 3.86 19.95 -2.39
C ILE A 42 4.24 20.79 -1.16
N PRO A 43 3.67 20.51 0.03
CA PRO A 43 4.05 21.18 1.26
C PRO A 43 5.57 21.10 1.49
N GLY A 44 6.20 22.19 1.94
CA GLY A 44 7.66 22.28 2.05
C GLY A 44 8.30 21.20 2.95
N ASN A 45 7.54 20.67 3.91
CA ASN A 45 7.94 19.61 4.83
C ASN A 45 7.88 18.20 4.20
N VAL A 46 7.32 18.06 3.00
CA VAL A 46 7.08 16.79 2.31
C VAL A 46 8.00 16.68 1.10
N LYS A 47 8.64 15.52 0.96
CA LYS A 47 9.43 15.16 -0.22
C LYS A 47 8.93 13.85 -0.80
N ILE A 48 8.63 13.84 -2.10
CA ILE A 48 8.19 12.64 -2.82
C ILE A 48 9.39 11.99 -3.48
N ASP A 49 9.65 10.75 -3.08
CA ASP A 49 10.74 9.94 -3.64
C ASP A 49 10.24 9.14 -4.86
N LEU A 50 8.99 8.66 -4.84
CA LEU A 50 8.40 7.91 -5.95
C LEU A 50 6.88 8.02 -5.94
N ALA A 51 6.28 8.31 -7.09
CA ALA A 51 4.83 8.29 -7.29
C ALA A 51 4.52 7.57 -8.61
N GLN A 52 3.89 6.40 -8.53
CA GLN A 52 3.62 5.57 -9.70
C GLN A 52 2.27 4.88 -9.61
N ALA A 53 1.67 4.61 -10.76
CA ALA A 53 0.47 3.81 -10.88
C ALA A 53 0.52 2.83 -12.07
N THR A 54 -0.18 1.73 -11.91
CA THR A 54 -0.59 0.80 -12.97
C THR A 54 -2.00 1.16 -13.44
N LEU A 55 -2.61 0.31 -14.26
CA LEU A 55 -4.01 0.46 -14.67
C LEU A 55 -5.00 0.48 -13.49
N VAL A 56 -4.71 -0.22 -12.40
CA VAL A 56 -5.67 -0.48 -11.29
C VAL A 56 -5.12 -0.22 -9.89
N ASN A 57 -3.82 0.03 -9.74
CA ASN A 57 -3.15 0.22 -8.45
C ASN A 57 -2.19 1.41 -8.50
N GLY A 58 -2.07 2.16 -7.40
CA GLY A 58 -1.13 3.27 -7.24
C GLY A 58 -0.29 3.12 -5.98
N ARG A 59 0.92 3.68 -6.00
CA ARG A 59 1.84 3.75 -4.85
C ARG A 59 2.57 5.09 -4.83
N ILE A 60 2.63 5.71 -3.66
CA ILE A 60 3.36 6.95 -3.42
C ILE A 60 4.24 6.75 -2.19
N PHE A 61 5.53 7.00 -2.35
CA PHE A 61 6.53 6.96 -1.29
C PHE A 61 7.17 8.32 -1.15
N GLY A 62 7.38 8.72 0.10
CA GLY A 62 8.02 9.98 0.40
C GLY A 62 8.54 10.04 1.81
N LYS A 63 8.99 11.24 2.17
CA LYS A 63 9.47 11.60 3.50
C LYS A 63 8.76 12.84 3.96
N ILE A 64 8.52 12.91 5.26
CA ILE A 64 7.96 14.07 5.93
C ILE A 64 8.85 14.47 7.10
N THR A 65 9.15 15.76 7.20
CA THR A 65 10.04 16.32 8.21
C THR A 65 9.26 17.29 9.08
N SER A 66 9.04 16.94 10.34
CA SER A 66 8.45 17.85 11.33
C SER A 66 9.55 18.69 11.95
N THR A 67 9.33 19.98 12.14
CA THR A 67 10.27 20.88 12.84
C THR A 67 9.63 21.41 14.12
N GLU A 68 10.39 22.12 14.96
CA GLU A 68 9.85 22.74 16.17
C GLU A 68 8.85 23.88 15.87
N SER A 69 9.07 24.64 14.80
CA SER A 69 8.17 25.71 14.37
C SER A 69 6.91 25.18 13.69
N GLU A 70 7.00 24.02 13.04
CA GLU A 70 5.90 23.37 12.34
C GLU A 70 5.79 21.92 12.80
N ASN A 71 5.16 21.74 13.96
CA ASN A 71 4.90 20.42 14.51
C ASN A 71 3.76 19.73 13.73
N LEU A 72 4.10 18.64 13.05
CA LEU A 72 3.19 17.85 12.23
C LEU A 72 2.63 16.63 12.98
N ASN A 73 3.06 16.40 14.22
CA ASN A 73 2.60 15.28 15.02
C ASN A 73 1.11 15.44 15.36
N GLY A 74 0.31 14.41 15.12
CA GLY A 74 -1.15 14.42 15.27
C GLY A 74 -1.92 15.00 14.08
N LYS A 75 -1.23 15.52 13.05
CA LYS A 75 -1.85 15.96 11.78
C LYS A 75 -2.08 14.76 10.84
N TYR A 76 -2.68 15.04 9.70
CA TYR A 76 -2.92 14.03 8.67
C TYR A 76 -2.32 14.46 7.34
N LEU A 77 -1.63 13.53 6.68
CA LEU A 77 -1.26 13.65 5.28
C LEU A 77 -2.45 13.21 4.44
N LYS A 78 -3.05 14.14 3.72
CA LYS A 78 -4.07 13.86 2.70
C LYS A 78 -3.38 13.63 1.37
N VAL A 79 -3.76 12.56 0.69
CA VAL A 79 -3.29 12.26 -0.65
C VAL A 79 -4.50 12.00 -1.55
N ASP A 80 -4.72 12.91 -2.49
CA ASP A 80 -5.76 12.81 -3.50
C ASP A 80 -5.17 12.25 -4.80
N ILE A 81 -5.92 11.37 -5.46
CA ILE A 81 -5.56 10.80 -6.76
C ILE A 81 -6.60 11.16 -7.82
N PHE A 82 -6.13 11.48 -9.02
CA PHE A 82 -6.96 12.00 -10.09
C PHE A 82 -6.80 11.24 -11.41
N SER A 83 -7.85 11.33 -12.23
CA SER A 83 -7.85 10.88 -13.62
C SER A 83 -7.00 11.80 -14.50
N GLN A 84 -6.78 11.41 -15.77
CA GLN A 84 -6.13 12.30 -16.75
C GLN A 84 -6.91 13.61 -16.91
N SER A 85 -8.25 13.53 -16.84
CA SER A 85 -9.20 14.65 -16.97
C SER A 85 -9.34 15.48 -15.70
N ASN A 86 -8.52 15.21 -14.67
CA ASN A 86 -8.54 15.92 -13.39
C ASN A 86 -9.74 15.62 -12.48
N ASP A 87 -10.45 14.51 -12.73
CA ASP A 87 -11.52 14.05 -11.83
C ASP A 87 -10.93 13.41 -10.58
N LEU A 88 -11.46 13.73 -9.40
CA LEU A 88 -11.06 13.08 -8.15
C LEU A 88 -11.52 11.61 -8.15
N ILE A 89 -10.56 10.69 -8.14
CA ILE A 89 -10.82 9.25 -8.11
C ILE A 89 -10.93 8.75 -6.68
N GLY A 90 -10.13 9.30 -5.78
CA GLY A 90 -10.15 8.92 -4.38
C GLY A 90 -9.16 9.69 -3.54
N THR A 91 -9.35 9.55 -2.23
CA THR A 91 -8.57 10.24 -1.21
C THR A 91 -8.09 9.20 -0.18
N LYS A 92 -6.86 9.38 0.28
CA LYS A 92 -6.31 8.63 1.42
C LYS A 92 -5.78 9.60 2.45
N TYR A 93 -5.99 9.24 3.71
CA TYR A 93 -5.46 9.96 4.85
C TYR A 93 -4.49 9.07 5.60
N LEU A 94 -3.30 9.60 5.90
CA LEU A 94 -2.30 8.95 6.73
C LEU A 94 -2.06 9.82 7.96
N LYS A 95 -2.37 9.26 9.13
CA LYS A 95 -2.10 9.94 10.40
C LYS A 95 -0.60 10.07 10.64
N LEU A 96 -0.16 11.27 10.99
CA LEU A 96 1.23 11.62 11.23
C LEU A 96 1.51 11.56 12.73
N ASP A 97 1.70 10.35 13.25
CA ASP A 97 2.01 10.14 14.67
C ASP A 97 3.47 9.73 14.88
N ASN A 98 4.02 10.09 16.04
CA ASN A 98 5.36 9.71 16.49
C ASN A 98 6.49 10.14 15.53
N LEU A 99 6.30 11.29 14.85
CA LEU A 99 7.33 11.87 14.01
C LEU A 99 8.51 12.36 14.86
N LYS A 100 9.71 11.94 14.50
CA LYS A 100 10.93 12.50 15.09
C LYS A 100 11.16 13.92 14.57
N LEU A 101 11.37 14.86 15.50
CA LEU A 101 11.65 16.26 15.18
C LEU A 101 12.97 16.40 14.42
N ASN A 102 12.96 17.27 13.41
CA ASN A 102 14.09 17.58 12.54
C ASN A 102 14.69 16.37 11.80
N GLU A 103 13.98 15.23 11.78
CA GLU A 103 14.36 14.03 11.06
C GLU A 103 13.33 13.67 9.96
N PRO A 104 13.78 13.24 8.77
CA PRO A 104 12.88 12.81 7.71
C PRO A 104 12.28 11.43 8.02
N ASN A 105 10.98 11.38 8.27
CA ASN A 105 10.23 10.14 8.51
C ASN A 105 9.64 9.64 7.19
N LYS A 106 9.83 8.36 6.86
CA LYS A 106 9.32 7.78 5.61
C LYS A 106 7.83 7.47 5.71
N PHE A 107 7.10 7.69 4.62
CA PHE A 107 5.72 7.27 4.48
C PHE A 107 5.49 6.51 3.17
N ALA A 108 4.42 5.71 3.16
CA ALA A 108 3.95 4.97 2.00
C ALA A 108 2.42 5.03 1.94
N VAL A 109 1.88 5.35 0.77
CA VAL A 109 0.44 5.35 0.50
C VAL A 109 0.16 4.47 -0.71
N TYR A 110 -0.79 3.55 -0.56
CA TYR A 110 -1.21 2.63 -1.62
C TYR A 110 -2.68 2.87 -1.96
N PHE A 111 -2.98 2.77 -3.26
CA PHE A 111 -4.31 2.96 -3.82
C PHE A 111 -4.69 1.77 -4.69
N SER A 112 -5.98 1.42 -4.67
CA SER A 112 -6.57 0.52 -5.65
C SER A 112 -7.69 1.28 -6.35
N ALA A 113 -7.39 1.77 -7.54
CA ALA A 113 -8.33 2.51 -8.37
C ALA A 113 -7.87 2.49 -9.84
N LYS A 114 -8.83 2.61 -10.76
CA LYS A 114 -8.55 2.57 -12.20
C LYS A 114 -8.03 3.90 -12.72
N ASN A 115 -7.11 3.84 -13.67
CA ASN A 115 -6.66 4.99 -14.48
C ASN A 115 -6.14 6.19 -13.66
N ILE A 116 -5.38 5.92 -12.60
CA ILE A 116 -4.70 6.97 -11.82
C ILE A 116 -3.62 7.61 -12.68
N LYS A 117 -3.65 8.93 -12.82
CA LYS A 117 -2.69 9.69 -13.65
C LYS A 117 -2.03 10.85 -12.92
N LYS A 118 -2.72 11.44 -11.94
CA LYS A 118 -2.17 12.53 -11.15
C LYS A 118 -2.42 12.34 -9.66
N TYR A 119 -1.68 13.07 -8.84
CA TYR A 119 -1.87 13.10 -7.40
C TYR A 119 -1.68 14.52 -6.85
N SER A 120 -2.30 14.80 -5.70
CA SER A 120 -2.06 15.97 -4.88
C SER A 120 -1.82 15.55 -3.44
N ILE A 121 -1.05 16.35 -2.70
CA ILE A 121 -0.71 16.08 -1.31
C ILE A 121 -0.92 17.35 -0.51
N ASP A 122 -1.66 17.21 0.58
CA ASP A 122 -1.92 18.27 1.53
C ASP A 122 -1.68 17.77 2.96
N ILE A 123 -1.39 18.71 3.86
CA ILE A 123 -1.36 18.44 5.30
C ILE A 123 -2.60 19.09 5.89
N LEU A 124 -3.42 18.28 6.54
CA LEU A 124 -4.62 18.74 7.23
C LEU A 124 -4.41 18.72 8.73
N ASP A 125 -4.90 19.77 9.36
CA ASP A 125 -5.22 19.74 10.79
C ASP A 125 -6.45 18.86 11.02
N TYR A 126 -6.54 18.31 12.23
CA TYR A 126 -7.63 17.44 12.67
C TYR A 126 -9.01 18.00 12.26
N SER A 127 -9.82 17.22 11.55
CA SER A 127 -11.15 17.62 11.06
C SER A 127 -12.23 16.60 11.40
N GLU A 128 -13.47 17.06 11.56
CA GLU A 128 -14.62 16.19 11.87
C GLU A 128 -14.91 15.16 10.77
N GLU A 129 -14.60 15.49 9.51
CA GLU A 129 -14.71 14.56 8.38
C GLU A 129 -13.73 13.39 8.50
N LEU A 130 -12.50 13.64 8.99
CA LEU A 130 -11.51 12.60 9.26
C LEU A 130 -11.99 11.64 10.35
N ILE A 131 -12.63 12.14 11.40
CA ILE A 131 -13.22 11.32 12.48
C ILE A 131 -14.34 10.44 11.93
N LYS A 132 -15.21 11.00 11.09
CA LYS A 132 -16.31 10.26 10.45
C LYS A 132 -15.78 9.15 9.57
N GLU A 133 -14.75 9.42 8.78
CA GLU A 133 -14.18 8.43 7.87
C GLU A 133 -13.42 7.34 8.62
N GLU A 134 -12.62 7.71 9.63
CA GLU A 134 -11.95 6.75 10.52
C GLU A 134 -12.97 5.87 11.26
N SER A 135 -14.06 6.47 11.75
CA SER A 135 -15.17 5.75 12.40
C SER A 135 -15.89 4.82 11.42
N ARG A 136 -16.17 5.27 10.20
CA ARG A 136 -16.84 4.46 9.16
C ARG A 136 -15.97 3.28 8.74
N VAL A 137 -14.66 3.49 8.57
CA VAL A 137 -13.71 2.41 8.28
C VAL A 137 -13.67 1.44 9.44
N LYS A 138 -13.52 1.92 10.69
CA LYS A 138 -13.52 1.07 11.89
C LYS A 138 -14.80 0.25 12.02
N GLU A 139 -15.95 0.83 11.70
CA GLU A 139 -17.24 0.14 11.71
C GLU A 139 -17.36 -0.87 10.56
N MET A 140 -16.87 -0.56 9.36
CA MET A 140 -16.82 -1.49 8.23
C MET A 140 -15.92 -2.68 8.54
N TYR A 141 -14.73 -2.46 9.10
CA TYR A 141 -13.86 -3.53 9.61
C TYR A 141 -14.60 -4.37 10.66
N LYS A 142 -15.23 -3.71 11.64
CA LYS A 142 -16.03 -4.41 12.65
C LYS A 142 -17.14 -5.27 12.01
N LYS A 143 -17.82 -4.81 10.96
CA LYS A 143 -18.85 -5.60 10.27
C LYS A 143 -18.25 -6.79 9.50
N ILE A 144 -17.22 -6.57 8.69
CA ILE A 144 -16.55 -7.62 7.91
C ILE A 144 -16.05 -8.76 8.82
N PHE A 145 -15.42 -8.41 9.94
CA PHE A 145 -14.83 -9.39 10.86
C PHE A 145 -15.77 -9.87 11.97
N ARG A 146 -17.00 -9.34 12.05
CA ARG A 146 -18.02 -9.79 12.99
C ARG A 146 -19.14 -10.59 12.30
N ASP A 147 -19.30 -10.47 10.98
CA ASP A 147 -20.24 -11.29 10.18
C ASP A 147 -19.58 -12.52 9.53
N GLN A 148 -18.25 -12.63 9.51
CA GLN A 148 -17.57 -13.84 9.02
C GLN A 148 -17.18 -14.73 10.20
N ASP A 149 -18.16 -15.49 10.69
CA ASP A 149 -18.06 -16.43 11.81
C ASP A 149 -17.11 -17.60 11.55
N MET A 150 -15.81 -17.34 11.71
CA MET A 150 -14.87 -18.30 12.29
C MET A 150 -13.99 -17.50 13.27
N PRO A 151 -14.18 -17.64 14.60
CA PRO A 151 -13.34 -16.93 15.57
C PRO A 151 -11.86 -17.14 15.23
N ILE A 152 -11.07 -16.07 15.31
CA ILE A 152 -9.62 -16.05 14.98
C ILE A 152 -8.87 -17.22 15.65
N TRP A 153 -9.32 -17.65 16.83
CA TRP A 153 -8.79 -18.81 17.53
C TRP A 153 -8.96 -20.15 16.78
N LEU A 154 -10.01 -20.35 15.98
CA LEU A 154 -10.18 -21.51 15.10
C LEU A 154 -9.18 -21.51 13.92
N ILE A 155 -8.85 -20.34 13.37
CA ILE A 155 -7.81 -20.22 12.34
C ILE A 155 -6.45 -20.56 12.96
N ILE A 156 -6.16 -20.04 14.16
CA ILE A 156 -4.95 -20.36 14.91
C ILE A 156 -4.89 -21.86 15.25
N LEU A 157 -5.99 -22.48 15.68
CA LEU A 157 -6.07 -23.92 15.93
C LEU A 157 -5.83 -24.75 14.67
N LEU A 158 -6.39 -24.36 13.52
CA LEU A 158 -6.16 -25.06 12.24
C LEU A 158 -4.70 -24.97 11.81
N VAL A 159 -4.06 -23.82 12.01
CA VAL A 159 -2.63 -23.62 11.74
C VAL A 159 -1.77 -24.48 12.67
N ILE A 160 -2.10 -24.53 13.98
CA ILE A 160 -1.40 -25.38 14.95
C ILE A 160 -1.60 -26.87 14.64
N TYR A 161 -2.81 -27.30 14.28
CA TYR A 161 -3.12 -28.67 13.88
C TYR A 161 -2.35 -29.08 12.61
N ALA A 162 -2.29 -28.21 11.61
CA ALA A 162 -1.56 -28.47 10.37
C ALA A 162 -0.03 -28.50 10.54
N LEU A 163 0.49 -27.94 11.64
CA LEU A 163 1.91 -27.92 12.00
C LEU A 163 2.27 -28.98 13.05
N SER A 164 1.29 -29.71 13.59
CA SER A 164 1.54 -30.88 14.43
C SER A 164 1.99 -32.05 13.54
N PRO A 165 3.10 -32.74 13.87
CA PRO A 165 3.51 -33.96 13.17
C PRO A 165 2.50 -35.11 13.37
#